data_AF-A0A501WYW3-F1
#
_entry.id   AF-A0A501WYW3-F1
#
_cell.length_a   1.000
_cell.length_b   1.000
_cell.length_c   1.000
_cell.angle_alpha   90.00
_cell.angle_beta   90.00
_cell.angle_gamma   90.00
#
_symmetry.space_group_name_H-M   'P 1'
#
loop_
_entity.id
_entity.type
_entity.pdbx_description
1 polymer ?
#
loop_
_entity_poly.entity_id
_entity_poly.type
_entity_poly.pdbx_seq_one_letter_code
_entity_poly.pdbx_strand_id
1 'polypeptide(L)'
;MLKQPAISNFDGIRAEYCISDFIVRASDGILVLYVPKDKVSDKAQKGFVSLKQLNNLQRKLKIEFDTSTEIVLLDADSLIKVGEGFVALLKSTFPDIITDARISFLNAHRVSATIVLSEFVDNSKKEAVEAFLTAVLTPAHIELQALQWDEVELPSLIEILTTTKKFQPVKLDNLYDFLSKDYPALRIGWLNKQLDKLIKKKFLIRERDTETYAMTALGLNLLPKIASRNSSDIVRALDLGRRKW
;
A
#
# COMPACT_ATOMS: atom_id res chain seq x y z
N MET A 1 -15.69 -33.82 15.10
CA MET A 1 -15.35 -34.88 14.13
C MET A 1 -15.82 -34.41 12.76
N LEU A 2 -14.90 -33.99 11.89
CA LEU A 2 -15.20 -33.67 10.50
C LEU A 2 -15.61 -34.97 9.80
N LYS A 3 -16.84 -35.03 9.28
CA LYS A 3 -17.31 -36.18 8.48
C LYS A 3 -16.42 -36.26 7.25
N GLN A 4 -15.65 -37.34 7.11
CA GLN A 4 -14.92 -37.61 5.88
C GLN A 4 -15.88 -37.56 4.69
N PRO A 5 -15.53 -36.89 3.58
CA PRO A 5 -16.34 -36.93 2.39
C PRO A 5 -16.41 -38.38 1.89
N ALA A 6 -17.52 -38.76 1.26
CA ALA A 6 -17.72 -40.10 0.68
C ALA A 6 -16.90 -40.30 -0.61
N ILE A 7 -15.60 -39.95 -0.56
CA ILE A 7 -14.63 -40.07 -1.63
C ILE A 7 -13.72 -41.25 -1.29
N SER A 8 -13.72 -42.27 -2.14
CA SER A 8 -12.81 -43.41 -2.00
C SER A 8 -11.35 -42.94 -2.11
N ASN A 9 -10.50 -43.37 -1.17
CA ASN A 9 -9.08 -43.01 -1.11
C ASN A 9 -8.78 -41.50 -0.93
N PHE A 10 -9.65 -40.78 -0.22
CA PHE A 10 -9.47 -39.34 0.04
C PHE A 10 -8.16 -39.02 0.76
N ASP A 11 -7.68 -39.89 1.67
CA ASP A 11 -6.41 -39.67 2.36
C ASP A 11 -5.20 -39.75 1.41
N GLY A 12 -5.25 -40.59 0.38
CA GLY A 12 -4.24 -40.62 -0.68
C GLY A 12 -4.25 -39.34 -1.52
N ILE A 13 -5.43 -38.86 -1.88
CA ILE A 13 -5.61 -37.58 -2.57
C ILE A 13 -5.08 -36.43 -1.71
N ARG A 14 -5.36 -36.44 -0.40
CA ARG A 14 -4.90 -35.41 0.53
C ARG A 14 -3.36 -35.32 0.55
N ALA A 15 -2.68 -36.47 0.62
CA ALA A 15 -1.23 -36.54 0.61
C ALA A 15 -0.62 -36.12 -0.74
N GLU A 16 -1.19 -36.60 -1.86
CA GLU A 16 -0.73 -36.29 -3.21
C GLU A 16 -0.87 -34.79 -3.53
N TYR A 17 -1.98 -34.18 -3.11
CA TYR A 17 -2.30 -32.78 -3.42
C TYR A 17 -1.95 -31.79 -2.30
N CYS A 18 -1.21 -32.23 -1.28
CA CYS A 18 -0.75 -31.38 -0.16
C CYS A 18 -1.90 -30.63 0.55
N ILE A 19 -3.05 -31.27 0.70
CA ILE A 19 -4.23 -30.68 1.35
C ILE A 19 -4.04 -30.74 2.86
N SER A 20 -3.91 -29.58 3.50
CA SER A 20 -3.69 -29.48 4.95
C SER A 20 -4.95 -29.73 5.75
N ASP A 21 -6.10 -29.28 5.26
CA ASP A 21 -7.40 -29.47 5.90
C ASP A 21 -8.54 -29.40 4.89
N PHE A 22 -9.75 -29.80 5.29
CA PHE A 22 -10.95 -29.69 4.46
C PHE A 22 -12.21 -29.46 5.31
N ILE A 23 -13.18 -28.76 4.73
CA ILE A 23 -14.52 -28.64 5.31
C ILE A 23 -15.59 -28.82 4.23
N VAL A 24 -16.75 -29.34 4.62
CA VAL A 24 -17.94 -29.28 3.78
C VAL A 24 -18.76 -28.07 4.22
N ARG A 25 -18.90 -27.09 3.34
CA ARG A 25 -19.64 -25.86 3.65
C ARG A 25 -21.12 -26.19 3.77
N ALA A 26 -21.71 -25.88 4.92
CA ALA A 26 -23.08 -26.28 5.24
C ALA A 26 -24.16 -25.60 4.38
N SER A 27 -23.85 -24.47 3.74
CA SER A 27 -24.80 -23.68 2.94
C SER A 27 -25.08 -24.27 1.56
N ASP A 28 -24.06 -24.82 0.91
CA ASP A 28 -24.09 -25.26 -0.49
C ASP A 28 -23.53 -26.68 -0.69
N GLY A 29 -23.05 -27.33 0.37
CA GLY A 29 -22.47 -28.66 0.32
C GLY A 29 -21.10 -28.72 -0.39
N ILE A 30 -20.48 -27.58 -0.68
CA ILE A 30 -19.20 -27.54 -1.40
C ILE A 30 -18.07 -28.00 -0.47
N LEU A 31 -17.21 -28.88 -1.00
CA LEU A 31 -16.00 -29.33 -0.32
C LEU A 31 -14.89 -28.28 -0.49
N VAL A 32 -14.58 -27.56 0.57
CA VAL A 32 -13.48 -26.59 0.61
C VAL A 32 -12.20 -27.31 1.02
N LEU A 33 -11.20 -27.24 0.18
CA LEU A 33 -9.88 -27.86 0.36
C LEU A 33 -8.86 -26.76 0.66
N TYR A 34 -8.16 -26.88 1.78
CA TYR A 34 -7.12 -25.94 2.18
C TYR A 34 -5.76 -26.47 1.77
N VAL A 35 -4.99 -25.65 1.03
CA VAL A 35 -3.65 -25.99 0.56
C VAL A 35 -2.68 -24.89 0.99
N PRO A 36 -1.61 -25.21 1.75
CA PRO A 36 -0.59 -24.25 2.11
C PRO A 36 0.17 -23.70 0.90
N LYS A 37 0.36 -22.38 0.81
CA LYS A 37 1.06 -21.73 -0.30
C LYS A 37 2.52 -22.17 -0.45
N ASP A 38 3.16 -22.59 0.63
CA ASP A 38 4.55 -23.11 0.62
C ASP A 38 4.66 -24.49 -0.04
N LYS A 39 3.54 -25.13 -0.36
CA LYS A 39 3.45 -26.37 -1.15
C LYS A 39 2.94 -26.13 -2.56
N VAL A 40 2.64 -24.89 -2.94
CA VAL A 40 2.16 -24.55 -4.28
C VAL A 40 3.28 -23.95 -5.12
N SER A 41 3.45 -24.44 -6.34
CA SER A 41 4.46 -23.97 -7.29
C SER A 41 3.87 -23.80 -8.70
N ASP A 42 4.61 -23.16 -9.60
CA ASP A 42 4.18 -23.01 -11.00
C ASP A 42 4.22 -24.33 -11.78
N LYS A 43 5.16 -25.21 -11.42
CA LYS A 43 5.39 -26.50 -12.07
C LYS A 43 5.32 -27.62 -11.04
N ALA A 44 4.64 -28.71 -11.41
CA ALA A 44 4.60 -29.92 -10.60
C ALA A 44 6.03 -30.41 -10.31
N GLN A 45 6.37 -30.54 -9.03
CA GLN A 45 7.66 -31.05 -8.56
C GLN A 45 7.44 -31.90 -7.32
N LYS A 46 8.41 -32.74 -6.96
CA LYS A 46 8.27 -33.63 -5.81
C LYS A 46 8.08 -32.81 -4.53
N GLY A 47 6.95 -32.98 -3.86
CA GLY A 47 6.58 -32.23 -2.65
C GLY A 47 5.90 -30.89 -2.89
N PHE A 48 5.59 -30.54 -4.16
CA PHE A 48 4.84 -29.35 -4.55
C PHE A 48 3.71 -29.68 -5.53
N VAL A 49 2.63 -28.92 -5.44
CA VAL A 49 1.46 -29.04 -6.31
C VAL A 49 1.27 -27.77 -7.11
N SER A 50 0.97 -27.93 -8.39
CA SER A 50 0.69 -26.78 -9.25
C SER A 50 -0.78 -26.40 -9.24
N LEU A 51 -1.08 -25.12 -9.50
CA LEU A 51 -2.46 -24.65 -9.70
C LEU A 51 -3.19 -25.45 -10.80
N LYS A 52 -2.47 -25.89 -11.84
CA LYS A 52 -3.03 -26.76 -12.88
C LYS A 52 -3.45 -28.13 -12.33
N GLN A 53 -2.64 -28.73 -11.47
CA GLN A 53 -2.99 -30.00 -10.81
C GLN A 53 -4.17 -29.84 -9.88
N LEU A 54 -4.22 -28.74 -9.13
CA LEU A 54 -5.34 -28.40 -8.24
C LEU A 54 -6.65 -28.21 -9.04
N ASN A 55 -6.61 -27.48 -10.16
CA ASN A 55 -7.78 -27.35 -11.05
C ASN A 55 -8.21 -28.69 -11.68
N ASN A 56 -7.24 -29.55 -12.03
CA ASN A 56 -7.53 -30.90 -12.53
C ASN A 56 -8.14 -31.78 -11.44
N LEU A 57 -7.72 -31.65 -10.19
CA LEU A 57 -8.33 -32.32 -9.04
C LEU A 57 -9.80 -31.90 -8.89
N GLN A 58 -10.10 -30.59 -8.92
CA GLN A 58 -11.48 -30.12 -8.82
C GLN A 58 -12.36 -30.72 -9.92
N ARG A 59 -11.84 -30.77 -11.16
CA ARG A 59 -12.55 -31.39 -12.28
C ARG A 59 -12.77 -32.89 -12.06
N LYS A 60 -11.75 -33.61 -11.59
CA LYS A 60 -11.82 -35.05 -11.30
C LYS A 60 -12.86 -35.35 -10.23
N LEU A 61 -12.84 -34.60 -9.12
CA LEU A 61 -13.80 -34.75 -8.02
C LEU A 61 -15.24 -34.46 -8.46
N LYS A 62 -15.43 -33.49 -9.34
CA LYS A 62 -16.74 -33.19 -9.93
C LYS A 62 -17.24 -34.32 -10.85
N ILE A 63 -16.37 -34.91 -11.67
CA ILE A 63 -16.77 -35.94 -12.64
C ILE A 63 -16.98 -37.30 -11.95
N GLU A 64 -16.07 -37.71 -11.07
CA GLU A 64 -16.07 -39.06 -10.49
C GLU A 64 -16.99 -39.18 -9.28
N PHE A 65 -17.19 -38.09 -8.52
CA PHE A 65 -17.89 -38.12 -7.23
C PHE A 65 -19.04 -37.10 -7.13
N ASP A 66 -19.40 -36.44 -8.25
CA ASP A 66 -20.41 -35.36 -8.31
C ASP A 66 -20.23 -34.29 -7.21
N THR A 67 -18.97 -34.08 -6.78
CA THR A 67 -18.65 -33.22 -5.65
C THR A 67 -18.09 -31.90 -6.16
N SER A 68 -18.78 -30.80 -5.87
CA SER A 68 -18.26 -29.46 -6.14
C SER A 68 -17.21 -29.09 -5.09
N THR A 69 -16.06 -28.61 -5.54
CA THR A 69 -14.91 -28.34 -4.68
C THR A 69 -14.36 -26.93 -4.88
N GLU A 70 -14.00 -26.27 -3.79
CA GLU A 70 -13.33 -24.96 -3.78
C GLU A 70 -11.94 -25.11 -3.15
N ILE A 71 -10.93 -24.44 -3.71
CA ILE A 71 -9.55 -24.53 -3.19
C ILE A 71 -9.17 -23.19 -2.59
N VAL A 72 -8.76 -23.21 -1.33
CA VAL A 72 -8.30 -22.04 -0.59
C VAL A 72 -6.81 -22.19 -0.29
N LEU A 73 -6.03 -21.22 -0.76
CA LEU A 73 -4.60 -21.17 -0.50
C LEU A 73 -4.34 -20.48 0.84
N LEU A 74 -3.77 -21.21 1.79
CA LEU A 74 -3.44 -20.69 3.11
C LEU A 74 -2.03 -20.10 3.13
N ASP A 75 -1.90 -18.94 3.78
CA ASP A 75 -0.60 -18.41 4.13
C ASP A 75 0.10 -19.36 5.11
N ALA A 76 1.33 -19.73 4.78
CA ALA A 76 2.15 -20.59 5.64
C ALA A 76 3.00 -19.71 6.56
N ASP A 77 3.08 -20.07 7.84
CA ASP A 77 3.91 -19.37 8.84
C ASP A 77 5.37 -19.23 8.41
N SER A 78 5.88 -20.23 7.66
CA SER A 78 7.23 -20.20 7.07
C SER A 78 7.39 -19.04 6.09
N LEU A 79 6.43 -18.83 5.20
CA LEU A 79 6.45 -17.74 4.21
C LEU A 79 6.22 -16.37 4.86
N ILE A 80 5.37 -16.30 5.89
CA ILE A 80 5.15 -15.06 6.66
C ILE A 80 6.47 -14.59 7.27
N LYS A 81 7.21 -15.47 7.96
CA LYS A 81 8.51 -15.15 8.56
C LYS A 81 9.56 -14.72 7.53
N VAL A 82 9.57 -15.38 6.36
CA VAL A 82 10.45 -14.99 5.26
C VAL A 82 10.09 -13.59 4.74
N GLY A 83 8.79 -13.31 4.58
CA GLY A 83 8.28 -11.99 4.21
C GLY A 83 8.69 -10.91 5.21
N GLU A 84 8.55 -11.16 6.50
CA GLU A 84 9.00 -10.26 7.56
C GLU A 84 10.51 -9.99 7.50
N GLY A 85 11.32 -11.00 7.19
CA GLY A 85 12.76 -10.86 7.00
C GLY A 85 13.10 -9.92 5.83
N PHE A 86 12.41 -10.05 4.70
CA PHE A 86 12.59 -9.15 3.56
C PHE A 86 12.11 -7.72 3.86
N VAL A 87 11.02 -7.55 4.60
CA VAL A 87 10.54 -6.23 5.06
C VAL A 87 11.59 -5.57 5.97
N ALA A 88 12.20 -6.32 6.88
CA ALA A 88 13.26 -5.81 7.74
C ALA A 88 14.49 -5.34 6.92
N LEU A 89 14.91 -6.13 5.93
CA LEU A 89 16.02 -5.77 5.03
C LEU A 89 15.73 -4.51 4.20
N LEU A 90 14.49 -4.35 3.72
CA LEU A 90 14.06 -3.15 3.02
C LEU A 90 14.14 -1.91 3.89
N LYS A 91 13.59 -1.97 5.11
CA LYS A 91 13.59 -0.87 6.07
C LYS A 91 14.99 -0.48 6.51
N SER A 92 15.90 -1.46 6.68
CA SER A 92 17.30 -1.16 7.03
C SER A 92 18.09 -0.53 5.90
N THR A 93 17.80 -0.90 4.65
CA THR A 93 18.53 -0.40 3.48
C THR A 93 18.03 0.97 3.04
N PHE A 94 16.72 1.23 3.19
CA PHE A 94 16.07 2.46 2.74
C PHE A 94 15.25 3.14 3.85
N PRO A 95 15.84 3.45 5.02
CA PRO A 95 15.10 3.96 6.18
C PRO A 95 14.45 5.32 5.93
N ASP A 96 15.06 6.15 5.08
CA ASP A 96 14.56 7.48 4.77
C ASP A 96 13.43 7.48 3.73
N ILE A 97 13.27 6.37 2.99
CA ILE A 97 12.39 6.26 1.81
C ILE A 97 11.17 5.40 2.13
N ILE A 98 11.35 4.31 2.88
CA ILE A 98 10.32 3.31 3.13
C ILE A 98 9.85 3.43 4.59
N THR A 99 8.56 3.75 4.77
CA THR A 99 7.94 3.77 6.11
C THR A 99 7.48 2.36 6.49
N ASP A 100 6.82 1.69 5.55
CA ASP A 100 6.34 0.33 5.73
C ASP A 100 6.44 -0.47 4.43
N ALA A 101 6.45 -1.80 4.55
CA ALA A 101 6.41 -2.68 3.40
C ALA A 101 5.63 -3.94 3.76
N ARG A 102 4.87 -4.46 2.78
CA ARG A 102 4.12 -5.70 2.90
C ARG A 102 4.51 -6.62 1.78
N ILE A 103 4.77 -7.87 2.13
CA ILE A 103 5.20 -8.91 1.19
C ILE A 103 4.20 -10.05 1.28
N SER A 104 3.52 -10.29 0.17
CA SER A 104 2.44 -11.26 0.05
C SER A 104 2.84 -12.34 -0.93
N PHE A 105 2.96 -13.57 -0.45
CA PHE A 105 3.24 -14.72 -1.30
C PHE A 105 1.98 -15.14 -2.06
N LEU A 106 2.12 -15.29 -3.37
CA LEU A 106 1.07 -15.86 -4.24
C LEU A 106 1.21 -17.38 -4.29
N ASN A 107 2.45 -17.87 -4.26
CA ASN A 107 2.84 -19.27 -4.12
C ASN A 107 4.28 -19.34 -3.55
N ALA A 108 4.88 -20.53 -3.47
CA ALA A 108 6.23 -20.70 -2.89
C ALA A 108 7.34 -19.93 -3.63
N HIS A 109 7.12 -19.55 -4.90
CA HIS A 109 8.11 -18.93 -5.77
C HIS A 109 7.71 -17.55 -6.29
N ARG A 110 6.51 -17.06 -5.98
CA ARG A 110 6.01 -15.78 -6.49
C ARG A 110 5.54 -14.89 -5.38
N VAL A 111 6.00 -13.65 -5.41
CA VAL A 111 5.69 -12.67 -4.39
C VAL A 111 5.17 -11.38 -5.01
N SER A 112 4.25 -10.74 -4.32
CA SER A 112 3.86 -9.36 -4.57
C SER A 112 4.30 -8.52 -3.37
N ALA A 113 4.87 -7.36 -3.66
CA ALA A 113 5.30 -6.42 -2.65
C ALA A 113 4.52 -5.11 -2.77
N THR A 114 4.07 -4.59 -1.65
CA THR A 114 3.51 -3.25 -1.52
C THR A 114 4.44 -2.43 -0.64
N ILE A 115 4.95 -1.32 -1.16
CA ILE A 115 5.89 -0.45 -0.46
C ILE A 115 5.18 0.86 -0.13
N VAL A 116 5.16 1.19 1.17
CA VAL A 116 4.63 2.45 1.69
C VAL A 116 5.77 3.45 1.79
N LEU A 117 5.71 4.49 0.96
CA LEU A 117 6.74 5.51 0.89
C LEU A 117 6.61 6.52 2.03
N SER A 118 7.71 7.17 2.40
CA SER A 118 7.73 8.23 3.42
C SER A 118 7.42 9.62 2.85
N GLU A 119 7.69 9.82 1.57
CA GLU A 119 7.48 11.05 0.83
C GLU A 119 7.25 10.73 -0.65
N PHE A 120 6.99 11.75 -1.47
CA PHE A 120 7.03 11.58 -2.91
C PHE A 120 8.48 11.29 -3.34
N VAL A 121 8.68 10.12 -3.95
CA VAL A 121 10.00 9.59 -4.31
C VAL A 121 10.13 9.57 -5.83
N ASP A 122 11.24 10.12 -6.34
CA ASP A 122 11.56 10.11 -7.76
C ASP A 122 11.71 8.68 -8.31
N ASN A 123 11.40 8.49 -9.60
CA ASN A 123 11.46 7.18 -10.25
C ASN A 123 12.82 6.48 -10.10
N SER A 124 13.93 7.22 -10.11
CA SER A 124 15.27 6.64 -9.94
C SER A 124 15.47 5.91 -8.61
N LYS A 125 14.86 6.42 -7.53
CA LYS A 125 14.89 5.78 -6.21
C LYS A 125 13.95 4.57 -6.15
N LYS A 126 12.79 4.64 -6.82
CA LYS A 126 11.88 3.50 -6.96
C LYS A 126 12.55 2.34 -7.71
N GLU A 127 13.25 2.64 -8.80
CA GLU A 127 14.05 1.67 -9.57
C GLU A 127 15.16 1.03 -8.72
N ALA A 128 15.84 1.82 -7.86
CA ALA A 128 16.86 1.28 -6.97
C ALA A 128 16.29 0.29 -5.94
N VAL A 129 15.10 0.58 -5.40
CA VAL A 129 14.40 -0.32 -4.47
C VAL A 129 13.91 -1.58 -5.17
N GLU A 130 13.38 -1.48 -6.39
CA GLU A 130 12.98 -2.63 -7.21
C GLU A 130 14.17 -3.52 -7.57
N ALA A 131 15.30 -2.92 -7.96
CA ALA A 131 16.54 -3.64 -8.24
C ALA A 131 17.07 -4.37 -7.00
N PHE A 132 17.01 -3.71 -5.83
CA PHE A 132 17.39 -4.34 -4.57
C PHE A 132 16.49 -5.53 -4.23
N LEU A 133 15.16 -5.38 -4.33
CA LEU A 133 14.22 -6.49 -4.12
C LEU A 133 14.50 -7.65 -5.05
N THR A 134 14.69 -7.38 -6.34
CA THR A 134 14.99 -8.41 -7.33
C THR A 134 16.31 -9.12 -7.01
N ALA A 135 17.35 -8.39 -6.63
CA ALA A 135 18.64 -8.95 -6.25
C ALA A 135 18.58 -9.83 -4.99
N VAL A 136 17.71 -9.49 -4.03
CA VAL A 136 17.52 -10.26 -2.80
C VAL A 136 16.62 -11.49 -3.01
N LEU A 137 15.61 -11.39 -3.88
CA LEU A 137 14.65 -12.47 -4.15
C LEU A 137 15.19 -13.52 -5.14
N THR A 138 16.02 -13.12 -6.11
CA THR A 138 16.56 -14.02 -7.14
C THR A 138 17.37 -15.21 -6.58
N PRO A 139 18.29 -15.03 -5.61
CA PRO A 139 19.02 -16.15 -5.00
C PRO A 139 18.11 -17.15 -4.28
N ALA A 140 16.98 -16.67 -3.74
CA ALA A 140 15.96 -17.50 -3.10
C ALA A 140 15.04 -18.21 -4.10
N HIS A 141 15.26 -18.04 -5.41
CA HIS A 141 14.39 -18.55 -6.48
C HIS A 141 12.94 -18.08 -6.33
N ILE A 142 12.78 -16.82 -5.89
CA ILE A 142 11.49 -16.14 -5.76
C ILE A 142 11.42 -15.03 -6.81
N GLU A 143 10.35 -15.03 -7.60
CA GLU A 143 10.05 -14.02 -8.61
C GLU A 143 9.13 -12.93 -8.04
N LEU A 144 9.49 -11.67 -8.27
CA LEU A 144 8.65 -10.52 -7.97
C LEU A 144 7.64 -10.33 -9.10
N GLN A 145 6.37 -10.65 -8.86
CA GLN A 145 5.33 -10.58 -9.88
C GLN A 145 4.70 -9.19 -9.99
N ALA A 146 4.53 -8.51 -8.86
CA ALA A 146 3.92 -7.19 -8.82
C ALA A 146 4.53 -6.37 -7.69
N LEU A 147 4.96 -5.16 -8.03
CA LEU A 147 5.42 -4.14 -7.10
C LEU A 147 4.43 -2.97 -7.12
N GLN A 148 3.79 -2.73 -5.98
CA GLN A 148 2.86 -1.64 -5.80
C GLN A 148 3.46 -0.58 -4.88
N TRP A 149 3.30 0.68 -5.27
CA TRP A 149 3.71 1.83 -4.49
C TRP A 149 2.48 2.43 -3.85
N ASP A 150 2.42 2.38 -2.52
CA ASP A 150 1.42 3.09 -1.75
C ASP A 150 1.95 4.51 -1.52
N GLU A 151 1.61 5.39 -2.45
CA GLU A 151 2.01 6.79 -2.41
C GLU A 151 1.19 7.51 -1.35
N VAL A 152 1.89 8.17 -0.44
CA VAL A 152 1.27 8.98 0.59
C VAL A 152 0.52 10.14 -0.06
N GLU A 153 -0.76 10.31 0.28
CA GLU A 153 -1.50 11.51 -0.04
C GLU A 153 -0.86 12.70 0.69
N LEU A 154 -0.19 13.56 -0.07
CA LEU A 154 0.42 14.80 0.40
C LEU A 154 -0.32 16.00 -0.21
N PRO A 155 -0.37 17.13 0.50
CA PRO A 155 -1.05 18.32 0.00
C PRO A 155 -0.38 18.82 -1.29
N SER A 156 -1.20 19.14 -2.28
CA SER A 156 -0.70 19.75 -3.52
C SER A 156 -0.14 21.15 -3.25
N LEU A 157 0.70 21.67 -4.15
CA LEU A 157 1.19 23.06 -4.05
C LEU A 157 0.03 24.07 -4.01
N ILE A 158 -1.07 23.77 -4.70
CA ILE A 158 -2.28 24.60 -4.73
C ILE A 158 -2.99 24.55 -3.37
N GLU A 159 -3.05 23.37 -2.74
CA GLU A 159 -3.56 23.19 -1.37
C GLU A 159 -2.80 24.08 -0.39
N ILE A 160 -1.46 23.98 -0.41
CA ILE A 160 -0.57 24.73 0.48
C ILE A 160 -0.81 26.23 0.31
N LEU A 161 -0.86 26.72 -0.93
CA LEU A 161 -1.14 28.12 -1.24
C LEU A 161 -2.55 28.54 -0.81
N THR A 162 -3.56 27.69 -1.01
CA THR A 162 -4.95 27.98 -0.64
C THR A 162 -5.10 28.11 0.88
N THR A 163 -4.52 27.18 1.64
CA THR A 163 -4.51 27.20 3.10
C THR A 163 -3.72 28.40 3.63
N THR A 164 -2.56 28.70 3.02
CA THR A 164 -1.78 29.90 3.36
C THR A 164 -2.59 31.17 3.12
N LYS A 165 -3.29 31.30 1.98
CA LYS A 165 -4.15 32.45 1.67
C LYS A 165 -5.27 32.64 2.70
N LYS A 166 -5.89 31.56 3.15
CA LYS A 166 -6.99 31.61 4.13
C LYS A 166 -6.52 32.16 5.46
N PHE A 167 -5.35 31.74 5.94
CA PHE A 167 -4.87 32.05 7.29
C PHE A 167 -3.73 33.07 7.36
N GLN A 168 -3.22 33.59 6.24
CA GLN A 168 -2.11 34.56 6.24
C GLN A 168 -2.45 35.83 7.06
N PRO A 169 -1.48 36.37 7.82
CA PRO A 169 -0.14 35.83 8.06
C PRO A 169 -0.17 34.58 8.97
N VAL A 170 0.54 33.51 8.59
CA VAL A 170 0.50 32.19 9.27
C VAL A 170 1.90 31.68 9.62
N LYS A 171 2.08 31.07 10.79
CA LYS A 171 3.33 30.38 11.18
C LYS A 171 3.41 28.98 10.59
N LEU A 172 4.63 28.43 10.47
CA LEU A 172 4.86 27.08 9.96
C LEU A 172 4.07 26.02 10.75
N ASP A 173 4.13 26.09 12.09
CA ASP A 173 3.47 25.13 12.98
C ASP A 173 1.95 25.15 12.80
N ASN A 174 1.37 26.35 12.73
CA ASN A 174 -0.06 26.50 12.49
C ASN A 174 -0.48 25.98 11.11
N LEU A 175 0.34 26.23 10.08
CA LEU A 175 0.07 25.73 8.74
C LEU A 175 0.14 24.20 8.70
N TYR A 176 1.09 23.62 9.43
CA TYR A 176 1.20 22.18 9.63
C TYR A 176 -0.04 21.61 10.33
N ASP A 177 -0.53 22.25 11.39
CA ASP A 177 -1.73 21.81 12.12
C ASP A 177 -3.00 21.88 11.27
N PHE A 178 -3.09 22.84 10.34
CA PHE A 178 -4.22 22.92 9.42
C PHE A 178 -4.18 21.82 8.35
N LEU A 179 -3.00 21.54 7.79
CA LEU A 179 -2.85 20.54 6.72
C LEU A 179 -2.80 19.11 7.26
N SER A 180 -2.27 18.88 8.46
CA SER A 180 -2.18 17.55 9.07
C SER A 180 -3.55 16.91 9.36
N LYS A 181 -4.61 17.71 9.46
CA LYS A 181 -5.99 17.22 9.61
C LYS A 181 -6.47 16.42 8.39
N ASP A 182 -6.12 16.91 7.20
CA ASP A 182 -6.51 16.29 5.94
C ASP A 182 -5.40 15.37 5.41
N TYR A 183 -4.16 15.56 5.86
CA TYR A 183 -2.98 14.81 5.42
C TYR A 183 -2.19 14.23 6.62
N PRO A 184 -2.58 13.06 7.15
CA PRO A 184 -2.00 12.47 8.36
C PRO A 184 -0.49 12.18 8.27
N ALA A 185 0.01 11.93 7.07
CA ALA A 185 1.40 11.57 6.82
C ALA A 185 2.29 12.78 6.50
N LEU A 186 1.75 14.00 6.60
CA LEU A 186 2.52 15.22 6.41
C LEU A 186 3.62 15.34 7.47
N ARG A 187 4.85 15.63 7.03
CA ARG A 187 6.00 15.93 7.89
C ARG A 187 6.34 17.42 7.83
N ILE A 188 6.64 18.02 8.98
CA ILE A 188 6.96 19.45 9.07
C ILE A 188 8.19 19.85 8.24
N GLY A 189 9.21 18.97 8.20
CA GLY A 189 10.40 19.19 7.39
C GLY A 189 10.12 19.20 5.88
N TRP A 190 9.16 18.39 5.42
CA TRP A 190 8.72 18.39 4.03
C TRP A 190 7.97 19.68 3.70
N LEU A 191 7.03 20.11 4.58
CA LEU A 191 6.29 21.35 4.41
C LEU A 191 7.24 22.56 4.34
N ASN A 192 8.24 22.62 5.21
CA ASN A 192 9.24 23.68 5.19
C ASN A 192 10.02 23.71 3.86
N LYS A 193 10.47 22.55 3.36
CA LYS A 193 11.13 22.45 2.03
C LYS A 193 10.22 22.95 0.90
N GLN A 194 8.91 22.68 0.95
CA GLN A 194 7.97 23.18 -0.05
C GLN A 194 7.75 24.69 0.06
N LEU A 195 7.63 25.24 1.26
CA LEU A 195 7.54 26.68 1.48
C LEU A 195 8.79 27.39 0.98
N ASP A 196 9.98 26.85 1.22
CA ASP A 196 11.24 27.39 0.68
C ASP A 196 11.25 27.40 -0.86
N LYS A 197 10.74 26.35 -1.51
CA LYS A 197 10.57 26.32 -2.97
C LYS A 197 9.60 27.41 -3.44
N LEU A 198 8.50 27.62 -2.73
CA LEU A 198 7.51 28.66 -3.05
C LEU A 198 8.05 30.08 -2.83
N ILE A 199 8.90 30.28 -1.82
CA ILE A 199 9.64 31.54 -1.58
C ILE A 199 10.63 31.79 -2.72
N LYS A 200 11.42 30.78 -3.12
CA LYS A 200 12.35 30.89 -4.25
C LYS A 200 11.62 31.27 -5.56
N LYS A 201 10.41 30.78 -5.74
CA LYS A 201 9.52 31.12 -6.87
C LYS A 201 8.78 32.47 -6.70
N LYS A 202 9.00 33.19 -5.61
CA LYS A 202 8.36 34.48 -5.27
C LYS A 202 6.85 34.42 -5.08
N PHE A 203 6.27 33.24 -4.80
CA PHE A 203 4.83 33.09 -4.52
C PHE A 203 4.48 33.36 -3.05
N LEU A 204 5.45 33.15 -2.16
CA LEU A 204 5.34 33.43 -0.74
C LEU A 204 6.47 34.38 -0.30
N ILE A 205 6.19 35.16 0.74
CA ILE A 205 7.17 35.94 1.49
C ILE A 205 7.14 35.44 2.93
N ARG A 206 8.32 35.31 3.53
CA ARG A 206 8.49 35.07 4.96
C ARG A 206 8.91 36.38 5.62
N GLU A 207 8.10 36.87 6.55
CA GLU A 207 8.46 37.99 7.42
C GLU A 207 9.43 37.48 8.49
N ARG A 208 10.61 38.12 8.60
CA ARG A 208 11.69 37.62 9.47
C ARG A 208 11.41 37.82 10.95
N ASP A 209 10.72 38.90 11.29
CA ASP A 209 10.51 39.30 12.69
C ASP A 209 9.42 38.44 13.37
N THR A 210 8.40 38.05 12.60
CA THR A 210 7.25 37.28 13.10
C THR A 210 7.30 35.80 12.71
N GLU A 211 8.26 35.44 11.84
CA GLU A 211 8.37 34.13 11.18
C GLU A 211 7.08 33.68 10.48
N THR A 212 6.27 34.63 10.04
CA THR A 212 5.02 34.35 9.36
C THR A 212 5.18 34.33 7.85
N TYR A 213 4.38 33.48 7.21
CA TYR A 213 4.29 33.34 5.77
C TYR A 213 3.05 34.08 5.28
N ALA A 214 3.24 34.89 4.23
CA ALA A 214 2.18 35.58 3.51
C ALA A 214 2.35 35.37 2.00
N MET A 215 1.24 35.34 1.27
CA MET A 215 1.26 35.21 -0.19
C MET A 215 1.53 36.53 -0.88
N THR A 216 2.23 36.46 -2.00
CA THR A 216 2.43 37.59 -2.91
C THR A 216 1.30 37.69 -3.94
N ALA A 217 1.24 38.81 -4.66
CA ALA A 217 0.35 38.97 -5.81
C ALA A 217 0.57 37.90 -6.90
N LEU A 218 1.81 37.45 -7.08
CA LEU A 218 2.13 36.36 -8.01
C LEU A 218 1.56 35.02 -7.54
N GLY A 219 1.65 34.74 -6.24
CA GLY A 219 1.04 33.54 -5.64
C GLY A 219 -0.49 33.56 -5.71
N LEU A 220 -1.11 34.73 -5.53
CA LEU A 220 -2.56 34.91 -5.67
C LEU A 220 -3.07 34.60 -7.08
N ASN A 221 -2.28 34.91 -8.12
CA ASN A 221 -2.66 34.66 -9.51
C ASN A 221 -2.63 33.18 -9.92
N LEU A 222 -1.95 32.32 -9.16
CA LEU A 222 -1.91 30.88 -9.42
C LEU A 222 -3.15 30.14 -8.92
N LEU A 223 -3.87 30.72 -7.97
CA LEU A 223 -5.05 30.07 -7.41
C LEU A 223 -6.23 30.25 -8.38
N PRO A 224 -6.98 29.17 -8.66
CA PRO A 224 -8.14 29.27 -9.54
C PRO A 224 -9.18 30.23 -8.95
N LYS A 225 -9.60 31.21 -9.74
CA LYS A 225 -10.63 32.19 -9.37
C LYS A 225 -12.01 31.53 -9.49
N ILE A 226 -12.34 30.68 -8.53
CA ILE A 226 -13.64 30.01 -8.48
C ILE A 226 -14.62 30.93 -7.74
N ALA A 227 -15.64 31.42 -8.44
CA ALA A 227 -16.74 32.17 -7.85
C ALA A 227 -17.68 31.20 -7.09
N SER A 228 -17.27 30.81 -5.89
CA SER A 228 -18.03 29.93 -4.99
C SER A 228 -18.08 30.52 -3.59
N ARG A 229 -19.16 30.24 -2.83
CA ARG A 229 -19.29 30.62 -1.40
C ARG A 229 -18.16 30.06 -0.54
N ASN A 230 -17.54 28.96 -0.97
CA ASN A 230 -16.38 28.34 -0.32
C ASN A 230 -15.03 28.81 -0.87
N SER A 231 -15.01 29.87 -1.70
CA SER A 231 -13.76 30.42 -2.22
C SER A 231 -12.88 30.92 -1.06
N SER A 232 -11.57 30.77 -1.23
CA SER A 232 -10.59 31.21 -0.23
C SER A 232 -10.70 32.70 0.13
N ASP A 233 -11.14 33.54 -0.82
CA ASP A 233 -11.39 34.96 -0.59
C ASP A 233 -12.59 35.23 0.32
N ILE A 234 -13.73 34.57 0.07
CA ILE A 234 -14.95 34.75 0.87
C ILE A 234 -14.75 34.21 2.27
N VAL A 235 -14.14 33.02 2.41
CA VAL A 235 -13.88 32.42 3.72
C VAL A 235 -12.92 33.30 4.52
N ARG A 236 -11.87 33.83 3.90
CA ARG A 236 -10.95 34.78 4.55
C ARG A 236 -11.67 36.06 5.00
N ALA A 237 -12.52 36.64 4.15
CA ALA A 237 -13.26 37.85 4.49
C ALA A 237 -14.23 37.62 5.67
N LEU A 238 -14.91 36.46 5.70
CA LEU A 238 -15.77 36.06 6.80
C LEU A 238 -14.98 35.82 8.10
N ASP A 239 -13.83 35.15 8.02
CA ASP A 239 -12.98 34.89 9.19
C ASP A 239 -12.38 36.19 9.75
N LEU A 240 -12.00 37.15 8.90
CA LEU A 240 -11.58 38.48 9.32
C LEU A 240 -12.70 39.23 10.04
N GLY A 241 -13.94 39.15 9.53
CA GLY A 241 -15.10 39.76 10.18
C GLY A 241 -15.51 39.10 11.50
N ARG A 242 -15.14 37.84 11.73
CA ARG A 242 -15.38 37.11 12.98
C ARG A 242 -14.32 37.38 14.06
N ARG A 243 -13.11 37.79 13.68
CA ARG A 243 -12.10 38.23 14.64
C ARG A 243 -12.52 39.59 15.20
N LYS A 244 -13.11 39.60 16.40
CA LYS A 244 -13.33 40.84 17.16
C LYS A 244 -11.97 41.48 17.42
N TRP A 245 -11.82 42.74 17.02
CA TRP A 245 -10.65 43.57 17.31
C TRP A 245 -10.67 44.00 18.77
#